data_AF-A0A7V9B3P6-F1
#
_entry.id   AF-A0A7V9B3P6-F1
#
_cell.length_a   1.000
_cell.length_b   1.000
_cell.length_c   1.000
_cell.angle_alpha   90.00
_cell.angle_beta   90.00
_cell.angle_gamma   90.00
#
_symmetry.space_group_name_H-M   'P 1'
#
loop_
_entity.id
_entity.type
_entity.pdbx_description
1 polymer ?
#
loop_
_entity_poly.entity_id
_entity_poly.type
_entity_poly.pdbx_seq_one_letter_code
_entity_poly.pdbx_strand_id
1 'polypeptide(L)'
;MTVDDEPALWESDVVAADGATVHVRPIRPDDGERLVAFHERQSPESIYYRFFSPRPRLSDAEVRHFTNVDHVAREAFVVLLDGDLIGVARYDRYRETDEAEVAFFIDDAHHGRGLAPILLEYLAAAGRTHGIGRFVATVLPTNRKMLAVFKQAGFDPTTRFADGVIEVSFEVAETGASQAAAEGRATGAEVRTVARLLEPRTVAVVGAGRRPGTIGHEVLRQLLLHEFTGPVYPVNREALHVASVPAWPSVLDVPEHIDLAVVAVPAEDVLAAVEDCARARVGSVLVVSAGFAEVDEAGLQRERELVALARRHGIRVLGPASLGVVNTDPEVRLHATFAALEPRPGRVALSLQSGTLGVAIVGRATELGLGFSSVVAVGAKVDVSGNDLLAWWEADDRTDVVVLSLESFGNPRRFRQVAPRVARRKPVVALVRGSGGDPDLLLGQTGVVGVDSVDELLDVARLLAWQPVPAGRRVAVIADSAGAAEFTQAAGTAAGLLVTATALGLGAGPAEYGQAVAAGVANDDVDAVLVVYTAPLAPRPTEVAEAIAAVAGGGATTVVTSFPGHAVAGRLPLEGERALPNYE
;
A
#
# COMPACT_ATOMS: atom_id res chain seq x y z
N MET A 1 4.26 37.90 -0.69
CA MET A 1 4.55 36.80 -1.64
C MET A 1 4.82 37.44 -2.97
N THR A 2 6.05 37.36 -3.45
CA THR A 2 6.46 37.85 -4.78
C THR A 2 6.07 36.80 -5.83
N VAL A 3 5.76 37.25 -7.04
CA VAL A 3 5.39 36.42 -8.21
C VAL A 3 6.46 35.33 -8.52
N ASP A 4 7.70 35.52 -8.05
CA ASP A 4 8.81 34.57 -8.23
C ASP A 4 8.73 33.29 -7.38
N ASP A 5 7.86 33.21 -6.34
CA ASP A 5 7.71 32.01 -5.50
C ASP A 5 6.61 31.04 -6.01
N GLU A 6 5.82 31.44 -7.00
CA GLU A 6 4.64 30.70 -7.48
C GLU A 6 4.97 29.40 -8.25
N PRO A 7 6.05 29.30 -9.06
CA PRO A 7 6.41 28.07 -9.77
C PRO A 7 6.86 26.93 -8.84
N ALA A 8 7.43 27.25 -7.67
CA ALA A 8 7.90 26.24 -6.72
C ALA A 8 6.75 25.46 -6.05
N LEU A 9 5.53 26.01 -6.06
CA LEU A 9 4.35 25.39 -5.45
C LEU A 9 3.84 24.17 -6.22
N TRP A 10 4.17 24.06 -7.51
CA TRP A 10 3.72 22.97 -8.38
C TRP A 10 4.73 21.84 -8.51
N GLU A 11 5.89 21.98 -7.89
CA GLU A 11 6.94 20.96 -7.90
C GLU A 11 6.58 19.81 -6.97
N SER A 12 6.53 18.58 -7.49
CA SER A 12 6.25 17.39 -6.67
C SER A 12 6.71 16.08 -7.32
N ASP A 13 6.83 15.06 -6.47
CA ASP A 13 7.11 13.69 -6.90
C ASP A 13 5.80 12.90 -7.02
N VAL A 14 5.60 12.21 -8.14
CA VAL A 14 4.38 11.47 -8.47
C VAL A 14 4.74 10.05 -8.85
N VAL A 15 3.92 9.08 -8.44
CA VAL A 15 4.08 7.68 -8.84
C VAL A 15 3.44 7.45 -10.20
N ALA A 16 4.24 7.06 -11.19
CA ALA A 16 3.78 6.72 -12.53
C ALA A 16 3.02 5.38 -12.53
N ALA A 17 2.32 5.09 -13.64
CA ALA A 17 1.47 3.89 -13.73
C ALA A 17 2.26 2.56 -13.61
N ASP A 18 3.57 2.57 -13.79
CA ASP A 18 4.42 1.40 -13.57
C ASP A 18 4.96 1.27 -12.14
N GLY A 19 4.55 2.16 -11.22
CA GLY A 19 4.95 2.16 -9.80
C GLY A 19 6.26 2.90 -9.52
N ALA A 20 6.94 3.41 -10.55
CA ALA A 20 8.16 4.21 -10.39
C ALA A 20 7.82 5.67 -10.08
N THR A 21 8.68 6.33 -9.30
CA THR A 21 8.52 7.76 -8.98
C THR A 21 9.08 8.62 -10.10
N VAL A 22 8.38 9.70 -10.45
CA VAL A 22 8.85 10.71 -11.41
C VAL A 22 8.65 12.10 -10.81
N HIS A 23 9.49 13.03 -11.21
CA HIS A 23 9.45 14.40 -10.69
C HIS A 23 8.75 15.33 -11.67
N VAL A 24 7.71 16.03 -11.23
CA VAL A 24 6.95 16.99 -12.04
C VAL A 24 7.21 18.40 -11.55
N ARG A 25 7.51 19.32 -12.46
CA ARG A 25 7.66 20.75 -12.14
C ARG A 25 7.38 21.65 -13.35
N PRO A 26 7.13 22.95 -13.16
CA PRO A 26 7.11 23.91 -14.26
C PRO A 26 8.41 23.88 -15.06
N ILE A 27 8.32 24.12 -16.37
CA ILE A 27 9.48 24.28 -17.23
C ILE A 27 10.25 25.54 -16.83
N ARG A 28 11.58 25.50 -16.97
CA ARG A 28 12.45 26.64 -16.67
C ARG A 28 13.24 27.06 -17.90
N PRO A 29 13.68 28.33 -18.01
CA PRO A 29 14.48 28.80 -19.13
C PRO A 29 15.77 27.99 -19.38
N ASP A 30 16.36 27.42 -18.33
CA ASP A 30 17.58 26.60 -18.35
C ASP A 30 17.34 25.14 -18.80
N ASP A 31 16.08 24.72 -19.03
CA ASP A 31 15.77 23.40 -19.57
C ASP A 31 16.04 23.25 -21.07
N GLY A 32 16.57 24.29 -21.74
CA GLY A 32 16.78 24.30 -23.19
C GLY A 32 17.57 23.09 -23.70
N GLU A 33 18.68 22.75 -23.03
CA GLU A 33 19.51 21.60 -23.40
C GLU A 33 18.76 20.27 -23.18
N ARG A 34 18.06 20.13 -22.06
CA ARG A 34 17.23 18.94 -21.77
C ARG A 34 16.12 18.76 -22.79
N LEU A 35 15.47 19.85 -23.19
CA LEU A 35 14.39 19.84 -24.17
C LEU A 35 14.90 19.45 -25.56
N VAL A 36 16.08 19.92 -25.97
CA VAL A 36 16.72 19.53 -27.24
C VAL A 36 17.08 18.04 -27.21
N ALA A 37 17.78 17.59 -26.17
CA ALA A 37 18.13 16.18 -26.00
C ALA A 37 16.90 15.26 -25.95
N PHE A 38 15.81 15.74 -25.35
CA PHE A 38 14.51 15.07 -25.38
C PHE A 38 13.91 14.99 -26.76
N HIS A 39 13.88 16.09 -27.50
CA HIS A 39 13.29 16.14 -28.83
C HIS A 39 14.04 15.27 -29.85
N GLU A 40 15.38 15.32 -29.85
CA GLU A 40 16.21 14.66 -30.87
C GLU A 40 16.18 13.13 -30.79
N ARG A 41 15.85 12.55 -29.63
CA ARG A 41 15.76 11.09 -29.46
C ARG A 41 14.37 10.50 -29.74
N GLN A 42 13.37 11.34 -30.04
CA GLN A 42 12.03 10.87 -30.36
C GLN A 42 11.94 10.31 -31.78
N SER A 43 11.03 9.38 -31.99
CA SER A 43 10.76 8.86 -33.32
C SER A 43 10.20 9.95 -34.26
N PRO A 44 10.45 9.83 -35.58
CA PRO A 44 9.84 10.72 -36.57
C PRO A 44 8.31 10.74 -36.50
N GLU A 45 7.70 9.62 -36.13
CA GLU A 45 6.25 9.49 -35.95
C GLU A 45 5.76 10.36 -34.78
N SER A 46 6.38 10.27 -33.61
CA SER A 46 6.01 11.07 -32.44
C SER A 46 6.23 12.56 -32.66
N ILE A 47 7.31 12.95 -33.35
CA ILE A 47 7.53 14.34 -33.79
C ILE A 47 6.41 14.79 -34.72
N TYR A 48 6.04 13.97 -35.71
CA TYR A 48 4.97 14.29 -36.64
C TYR A 48 3.61 14.42 -35.93
N TYR A 49 3.29 13.55 -34.98
CA TYR A 49 2.07 13.67 -34.17
C TYR A 49 2.04 14.94 -33.32
N ARG A 50 3.19 15.41 -32.83
CA ARG A 50 3.28 16.62 -32.00
C ARG A 50 3.19 17.91 -32.81
N PHE A 51 3.84 17.96 -33.97
CA PHE A 51 4.07 19.20 -34.73
C PHE A 51 3.36 19.23 -36.08
N PHE A 52 2.63 18.17 -36.45
CA PHE A 52 1.91 18.04 -37.72
C PHE A 52 2.81 18.21 -38.96
N SER A 53 4.12 18.15 -38.77
CA SER A 53 5.14 18.38 -39.79
C SER A 53 6.44 17.68 -39.40
N PRO A 54 7.27 17.25 -40.37
CA PRO A 54 8.61 16.77 -40.09
C PRO A 54 9.44 17.87 -39.44
N ARG A 55 9.91 17.64 -38.22
CA ARG A 55 10.63 18.63 -37.43
C ARG A 55 11.79 17.98 -36.67
N PRO A 56 12.83 17.50 -37.37
CA PRO A 56 13.87 16.65 -36.78
C PRO A 56 14.73 17.36 -35.72
N ARG A 57 14.76 18.70 -35.72
CA ARG A 57 15.45 19.52 -34.72
C ARG A 57 14.61 20.74 -34.37
N LEU A 58 14.85 21.27 -33.17
CA LEU A 58 14.35 22.57 -32.73
C LEU A 58 15.40 23.64 -33.02
N SER A 59 14.97 24.78 -33.55
CA SER A 59 15.79 25.98 -33.65
C SER A 59 15.94 26.67 -32.29
N ASP A 60 16.99 27.46 -32.10
CA ASP A 60 17.21 28.21 -30.85
C ASP A 60 16.03 29.13 -30.49
N ALA A 61 15.34 29.66 -31.50
CA ALA A 61 14.16 30.48 -31.30
C ALA A 61 12.99 29.67 -30.73
N GLU A 62 12.80 28.44 -31.20
CA GLU A 62 11.77 27.52 -30.69
C GLU A 62 12.12 27.03 -29.29
N VAL A 63 13.37 26.67 -29.03
CA VAL A 63 13.82 26.28 -27.69
C VAL A 63 13.54 27.40 -26.70
N ARG A 64 13.96 28.64 -27.02
CA ARG A 64 13.67 29.81 -26.17
C ARG A 64 12.17 30.02 -26.00
N HIS A 65 11.39 29.97 -27.08
CA HIS A 65 9.95 30.14 -27.01
C HIS A 65 9.29 29.05 -26.14
N PHE A 66 9.81 27.83 -26.17
CA PHE A 66 9.25 26.69 -25.47
C PHE A 66 9.66 26.58 -24.00
N THR A 67 10.76 27.20 -23.59
CA THR A 67 11.23 27.20 -22.19
C THR A 67 10.92 28.50 -21.44
N ASN A 68 10.68 29.61 -22.16
CA ASN A 68 10.29 30.89 -21.57
C ASN A 68 8.77 31.06 -21.71
N VAL A 69 8.06 30.73 -20.63
CA VAL A 69 6.61 30.89 -20.48
C VAL A 69 6.32 31.95 -19.41
N ASP A 70 5.15 32.58 -19.47
CA ASP A 70 4.78 33.66 -18.53
C ASP A 70 4.00 33.16 -17.30
N HIS A 71 3.78 31.83 -17.22
CA HIS A 71 3.03 31.14 -16.18
C HIS A 71 1.57 31.61 -16.02
N VAL A 72 1.03 32.33 -17.01
CA VAL A 72 -0.34 32.86 -16.98
C VAL A 72 -1.06 32.52 -18.27
N ALA A 73 -0.67 33.15 -19.39
CA ALA A 73 -1.23 32.88 -20.71
C ALA A 73 -0.54 31.69 -21.37
N ARG A 74 0.68 31.37 -20.96
CA ARG A 74 1.45 30.23 -21.42
C ARG A 74 2.01 29.52 -20.20
N GLU A 75 1.80 28.22 -20.11
CA GLU A 75 2.34 27.40 -19.03
C GLU A 75 2.83 26.08 -19.60
N ALA A 76 3.88 25.52 -18.99
CA ALA A 76 4.34 24.18 -19.34
C ALA A 76 4.91 23.46 -18.12
N PHE A 77 4.55 22.18 -18.00
CA PHE A 77 5.10 21.27 -17.01
C PHE A 77 5.99 20.23 -17.69
N VAL A 78 7.08 19.87 -17.02
CA VAL A 78 8.00 18.82 -17.44
C VAL A 78 7.99 17.67 -16.44
N VAL A 79 8.19 16.46 -16.95
CA VAL A 79 8.45 15.26 -16.14
C VAL A 79 9.92 14.92 -16.25
N LEU A 80 10.58 14.78 -15.11
CA LEU A 80 11.98 14.42 -14.98
C LEU A 80 12.12 13.04 -14.34
N LEU A 81 13.07 12.25 -14.86
CA LEU A 81 13.56 11.01 -14.27
C LEU A 81 15.06 10.96 -14.50
N ASP A 82 15.87 10.71 -13.45
CA ASP A 82 17.34 10.77 -13.53
C ASP A 82 17.92 12.11 -14.00
N GLY A 83 17.13 13.18 -13.92
CA GLY A 83 17.48 14.50 -14.45
C GLY A 83 17.21 14.67 -15.96
N ASP A 84 16.78 13.61 -16.63
CA ASP A 84 16.34 13.64 -18.03
C ASP A 84 14.87 14.05 -18.13
N LEU A 85 14.56 14.93 -19.08
CA LEU A 85 13.20 15.31 -19.43
C LEU A 85 12.55 14.17 -20.21
N ILE A 86 11.58 13.48 -19.61
CA ILE A 86 10.87 12.33 -20.23
C ILE A 86 9.44 12.67 -20.67
N GLY A 87 8.99 13.89 -20.42
CA GLY A 87 7.73 14.38 -20.92
C GLY A 87 7.56 15.88 -20.71
N VAL A 88 6.77 16.51 -21.57
CA VAL A 88 6.37 17.91 -21.45
C VAL A 88 4.93 18.08 -21.89
N ALA A 89 4.16 18.85 -21.15
CA ALA A 89 2.85 19.33 -21.58
C ALA A 89 2.77 20.84 -21.38
N ARG A 90 1.96 21.49 -22.20
CA ARG A 90 1.77 22.94 -22.15
C ARG A 90 0.38 23.36 -22.54
N TYR A 91 0.00 24.55 -22.11
CA TYR A 91 -1.10 25.29 -22.71
C TYR A 91 -0.63 26.64 -23.26
N ASP A 92 -1.26 27.10 -24.33
CA ASP A 92 -1.12 28.44 -24.89
C ASP A 92 -2.53 29.07 -25.03
N ARG A 93 -2.80 30.15 -24.29
CA ARG A 93 -4.10 30.83 -24.25
C ARG A 93 -4.40 31.55 -25.57
N TYR A 94 -5.59 31.36 -26.12
CA TYR A 94 -6.05 32.15 -27.26
C TYR A 94 -6.35 33.59 -26.80
N ARG A 95 -5.86 34.57 -27.57
CA ARG A 95 -5.96 36.00 -27.22
C ARG A 95 -7.39 36.39 -26.90
N GLU A 96 -7.58 37.07 -25.76
CA GLU A 96 -8.86 37.63 -25.31
C GLU A 96 -9.98 36.60 -25.07
N THR A 97 -9.64 35.32 -24.92
CA THR A 97 -10.61 34.26 -24.57
C THR A 97 -10.25 33.61 -23.23
N ASP A 98 -11.13 32.79 -22.67
CA ASP A 98 -10.85 31.87 -21.55
C ASP A 98 -10.44 30.47 -22.04
N GLU A 99 -10.06 30.35 -23.32
CA GLU A 99 -9.69 29.09 -23.96
C GLU A 99 -8.18 29.00 -24.16
N ALA A 100 -7.64 27.81 -23.97
CA ALA A 100 -6.22 27.55 -24.25
C ALA A 100 -6.00 26.25 -25.03
N GLU A 101 -5.07 26.29 -25.96
CA GLU A 101 -4.63 25.12 -26.71
C GLU A 101 -3.68 24.29 -25.85
N VAL A 102 -3.98 23.01 -25.64
CA VAL A 102 -3.10 22.08 -24.91
C VAL A 102 -2.34 21.17 -25.86
N ALA A 103 -1.08 20.91 -25.53
CA ALA A 103 -0.24 19.98 -26.28
C ALA A 103 0.70 19.18 -25.37
N PHE A 104 0.96 17.94 -25.77
CA PHE A 104 1.72 16.95 -24.99
C PHE A 104 2.81 16.33 -25.85
N PHE A 105 3.95 16.05 -25.25
CA PHE A 105 5.00 15.27 -25.86
C PHE A 105 5.65 14.39 -24.79
N ILE A 106 5.49 13.07 -24.90
CA ILE A 106 6.04 12.08 -23.97
C ILE A 106 7.10 11.27 -24.69
N ASP A 107 8.19 10.96 -23.99
CA ASP A 107 9.28 10.15 -24.51
C ASP A 107 8.76 8.77 -24.94
N ASP A 108 9.12 8.34 -26.15
CA ASP A 108 8.70 7.06 -26.73
C ASP A 108 9.01 5.87 -25.81
N ALA A 109 10.15 5.90 -25.10
CA ALA A 109 10.53 4.84 -24.15
C ALA A 109 9.67 4.85 -22.86
N HIS A 110 8.88 5.90 -22.64
CA HIS A 110 8.06 6.12 -21.44
C HIS A 110 6.56 6.17 -21.74
N HIS A 111 6.13 5.82 -22.96
CA HIS A 111 4.71 5.68 -23.29
C HIS A 111 4.03 4.60 -22.44
N GLY A 112 2.73 4.79 -22.18
CA GLY A 112 1.95 3.84 -21.37
C GLY A 112 2.17 3.95 -19.85
N ARG A 113 3.08 4.82 -19.38
CA ARG A 113 3.34 5.06 -17.95
C ARG A 113 2.38 6.06 -17.29
N GLY A 114 1.33 6.50 -18.00
CA GLY A 114 0.32 7.44 -17.47
C GLY A 114 0.79 8.89 -17.30
N LEU A 115 1.94 9.27 -17.88
CA LEU A 115 2.53 10.60 -17.71
C LEU A 115 1.69 11.73 -18.33
N ALA A 116 1.03 11.50 -19.47
CA ALA A 116 0.21 12.52 -20.13
C ALA A 116 -1.05 12.89 -19.33
N PRO A 117 -1.86 11.94 -18.81
CA PRO A 117 -2.93 12.26 -17.86
C PRO A 117 -2.46 13.03 -16.63
N ILE A 118 -1.31 12.65 -16.03
CA ILE A 118 -0.73 13.38 -14.90
C ILE A 118 -0.46 14.83 -15.30
N LEU A 119 0.29 15.06 -16.38
CA LEU A 119 0.60 16.42 -16.85
C LEU A 119 -0.65 17.25 -17.18
N LEU A 120 -1.70 16.62 -17.71
CA LEU A 120 -2.97 17.29 -17.95
C LEU A 120 -3.64 17.75 -16.65
N GLU A 121 -3.54 17.00 -15.56
CA GLU A 121 -4.05 17.45 -14.25
C GLU A 121 -3.33 18.69 -13.74
N TYR A 122 -2.00 18.74 -13.89
CA TYR A 122 -1.21 19.93 -13.54
C TYR A 122 -1.61 21.13 -14.38
N LEU A 123 -1.70 20.97 -15.70
CA LEU A 123 -2.15 22.04 -16.59
C LEU A 123 -3.57 22.50 -16.24
N ALA A 124 -4.49 21.57 -15.95
CA ALA A 124 -5.85 21.91 -15.59
C ALA A 124 -5.91 22.69 -14.27
N ALA A 125 -5.16 22.26 -13.26
CA ALA A 125 -5.06 22.97 -11.99
C ALA A 125 -4.49 24.38 -12.16
N ALA A 126 -3.38 24.53 -12.89
CA ALA A 126 -2.78 25.85 -13.19
C ALA A 126 -3.68 26.72 -14.09
N GLY A 127 -4.37 26.12 -15.06
CA GLY A 127 -5.30 26.84 -15.92
C GLY A 127 -6.47 27.43 -15.13
N ARG A 128 -7.01 26.68 -14.16
CA ARG A 128 -8.07 27.16 -13.26
C ARG A 128 -7.64 28.37 -12.44
N THR A 129 -6.41 28.39 -11.91
CA THR A 129 -5.92 29.54 -11.14
C THR A 129 -5.78 30.81 -11.98
N HIS A 130 -5.62 30.66 -13.30
CA HIS A 130 -5.47 31.76 -14.26
C HIS A 130 -6.72 32.05 -15.10
N GLY A 131 -7.87 31.49 -14.71
CA GLY A 131 -9.16 31.77 -15.34
C GLY A 131 -9.34 31.16 -16.73
N ILE A 132 -8.71 30.02 -17.00
CA ILE A 132 -8.97 29.21 -18.19
C ILE A 132 -10.17 28.30 -17.91
N GLY A 133 -11.25 28.50 -18.67
CA GLY A 133 -12.48 27.72 -18.55
C GLY A 133 -12.48 26.46 -19.43
N ARG A 134 -11.80 26.51 -20.58
CA ARG A 134 -11.83 25.43 -21.58
C ARG A 134 -10.45 25.15 -22.17
N PHE A 135 -10.14 23.86 -22.31
CA PHE A 135 -9.00 23.41 -23.10
C PHE A 135 -9.45 22.92 -24.47
N VAL A 136 -8.64 23.23 -25.48
CA VAL A 136 -8.79 22.80 -26.86
C VAL A 136 -7.51 22.05 -27.27
N ALA A 137 -7.64 20.95 -28.00
CA ALA A 137 -6.50 20.21 -28.53
C ALA A 137 -6.77 19.79 -29.96
N THR A 138 -5.75 19.90 -30.80
CA THR A 138 -5.80 19.36 -32.17
C THR A 138 -5.08 18.02 -32.19
N VAL A 139 -5.73 16.98 -32.74
CA VAL A 139 -5.20 15.61 -32.77
C VAL A 139 -5.34 15.02 -34.17
N LEU A 140 -4.29 14.39 -34.69
CA LEU A 140 -4.39 13.64 -35.94
C LEU A 140 -5.31 12.41 -35.77
N PRO A 141 -6.17 12.07 -36.75
CA PRO A 141 -7.11 10.94 -36.65
C PRO A 141 -6.43 9.58 -36.40
N THR A 142 -5.18 9.44 -36.81
CA THR A 142 -4.36 8.24 -36.59
C THR A 142 -3.82 8.13 -35.16
N ASN A 143 -3.74 9.23 -34.40
CA ASN A 143 -3.24 9.25 -33.03
C ASN A 143 -4.34 8.90 -32.00
N ARG A 144 -4.82 7.66 -32.06
CA ARG A 144 -5.85 7.14 -31.14
C ARG A 144 -5.40 7.17 -29.67
N LYS A 145 -4.10 7.05 -29.41
CA LYS A 145 -3.53 7.08 -28.05
C LYS A 145 -3.81 8.43 -27.38
N MET A 146 -3.64 9.55 -28.11
CA MET A 146 -3.89 10.88 -27.55
C MET A 146 -5.37 11.11 -27.22
N LEU A 147 -6.30 10.60 -28.03
CA LEU A 147 -7.73 10.70 -27.73
C LEU A 147 -8.12 9.97 -26.43
N ALA A 148 -7.43 8.88 -26.11
CA ALA A 148 -7.66 8.14 -24.87
C ALA A 148 -7.18 8.91 -23.63
N VAL A 149 -6.15 9.74 -23.73
CA VAL A 149 -5.59 10.51 -22.60
C VAL A 149 -6.63 11.42 -21.96
N PHE A 150 -7.42 12.15 -22.75
CA PHE A 150 -8.43 13.07 -22.23
C PHE A 150 -9.51 12.34 -21.42
N LYS A 151 -9.96 11.19 -21.92
CA LYS A 151 -10.91 10.33 -21.21
C LYS A 151 -10.30 9.70 -19.95
N GLN A 152 -9.04 9.28 -20.02
CA GLN A 152 -8.30 8.69 -18.88
C GLN A 152 -8.02 9.71 -17.77
N ALA A 153 -7.94 11.00 -18.09
CA ALA A 153 -7.87 12.08 -17.11
C ALA A 153 -9.25 12.45 -16.52
N GLY A 154 -10.32 11.74 -16.91
CA GLY A 154 -11.66 11.91 -16.36
C GLY A 154 -12.41 13.15 -16.86
N PHE A 155 -11.95 13.75 -17.95
CA PHE A 155 -12.69 14.80 -18.65
C PHE A 155 -13.71 14.20 -19.64
N ASP A 156 -14.73 14.98 -19.99
CA ASP A 156 -15.71 14.64 -21.01
C ASP A 156 -15.44 15.44 -22.30
N PRO A 157 -14.56 14.94 -23.19
CA PRO A 157 -14.19 15.66 -24.39
C PRO A 157 -15.29 15.60 -25.45
N THR A 158 -15.66 16.78 -25.96
CA THR A 158 -16.36 16.89 -27.24
C THR A 158 -15.34 16.79 -28.36
N THR A 159 -15.67 16.06 -29.42
CA THR A 159 -14.79 15.91 -30.59
C THR A 159 -15.50 16.38 -31.85
N ARG A 160 -14.75 17.09 -32.69
CA ARG A 160 -15.20 17.54 -34.01
C ARG A 160 -14.13 17.22 -35.04
N PHE A 161 -14.52 16.63 -36.16
CA PHE A 161 -13.62 16.46 -37.29
C PHE A 161 -13.74 17.67 -38.23
N ALA A 162 -12.65 18.40 -38.40
CA ALA A 162 -12.55 19.57 -39.27
C ALA A 162 -11.16 19.62 -39.90
N ASP A 163 -11.06 20.00 -41.18
CA ASP A 163 -9.79 20.22 -41.89
C ASP A 163 -8.75 19.08 -41.77
N GLY A 164 -9.21 17.83 -41.72
CA GLY A 164 -8.34 16.64 -41.65
C GLY A 164 -7.81 16.30 -40.25
N VAL A 165 -8.18 17.08 -39.24
CA VAL A 165 -7.82 16.88 -37.83
C VAL A 165 -9.05 16.64 -36.96
N ILE A 166 -8.84 16.08 -35.77
CA ILE A 166 -9.84 15.97 -34.73
C ILE A 166 -9.57 17.09 -33.72
N GLU A 167 -10.46 18.06 -33.66
CA GLU A 167 -10.52 19.06 -32.60
C GLU A 167 -11.19 18.43 -31.37
N VAL A 168 -10.53 18.53 -30.23
CA VAL A 168 -11.02 18.05 -28.94
C VAL A 168 -11.21 19.25 -28.02
N SER A 169 -12.35 19.38 -27.37
CA SER A 169 -12.55 20.44 -26.37
C SER A 169 -13.27 19.95 -25.12
N PHE A 170 -12.84 20.43 -23.95
CA PHE A 170 -13.39 20.05 -22.64
C PHE A 170 -13.20 21.16 -21.60
N GLU A 171 -14.13 21.22 -20.64
CA GLU A 171 -14.06 22.16 -19.52
C GLU A 171 -12.95 21.77 -18.55
N VAL A 172 -12.23 22.77 -18.03
CA VAL A 172 -11.10 22.57 -17.10
C VAL A 172 -11.59 22.44 -15.65
N ALA A 173 -12.89 22.65 -15.41
CA ALA A 173 -13.51 22.53 -14.09
C ALA A 173 -13.27 21.14 -13.49
N GLU A 174 -13.02 21.12 -12.18
CA GLU A 174 -12.84 19.87 -11.45
C GLU A 174 -14.20 19.19 -11.25
N THR A 175 -14.35 18.00 -11.83
CA THR A 175 -15.56 17.19 -11.73
C THR A 175 -15.31 16.00 -10.81
N GLY A 176 -16.38 15.40 -10.28
CA GLY A 176 -16.25 14.13 -9.52
C GLY A 176 -15.61 13.02 -10.36
N ALA A 177 -15.79 13.03 -11.68
CA ALA A 177 -15.16 12.07 -12.59
C ALA A 177 -13.64 12.30 -12.74
N SER A 178 -13.19 13.54 -12.86
CA SER A 178 -11.75 13.87 -12.93
C SER A 178 -11.05 13.55 -11.61
N GLN A 179 -11.68 13.83 -10.47
CA GLN A 179 -11.16 13.46 -9.15
C GLN A 179 -11.04 11.94 -9.00
N ALA A 180 -12.10 11.20 -9.34
CA ALA A 180 -12.09 9.73 -9.27
C ALA A 180 -11.04 9.10 -10.20
N ALA A 181 -10.81 9.68 -11.39
CA ALA A 181 -9.77 9.23 -12.31
C ALA A 181 -8.36 9.47 -11.75
N ALA A 182 -8.09 10.64 -11.18
CA ALA A 182 -6.83 10.97 -10.52
C ALA A 182 -6.54 9.99 -9.37
N GLU A 183 -7.51 9.80 -8.48
CA GLU A 183 -7.41 8.91 -7.33
C GLU A 183 -7.23 7.45 -7.76
N GLY A 184 -8.00 6.98 -8.74
CA GLY A 184 -7.89 5.63 -9.28
C GLY A 184 -6.52 5.34 -9.88
N ARG A 185 -5.91 6.32 -10.57
CA ARG A 185 -4.55 6.18 -11.09
C ARG A 185 -3.51 6.16 -9.97
N ALA A 186 -3.60 7.06 -9.00
CA ALA A 186 -2.70 7.08 -7.85
C ALA A 186 -2.75 5.75 -7.10
N THR A 187 -3.94 5.25 -6.79
CA THR A 187 -4.12 3.94 -6.13
C THR A 187 -3.60 2.79 -7.01
N GLY A 188 -3.88 2.77 -8.32
CA GLY A 188 -3.34 1.74 -9.21
C GLY A 188 -1.80 1.76 -9.32
N ALA A 189 -1.17 2.93 -9.17
CA ALA A 189 0.28 3.06 -9.11
C ALA A 189 0.84 2.54 -7.78
N GLU A 190 0.23 2.91 -6.65
CA GLU A 190 0.58 2.41 -5.30
C GLU A 190 0.50 0.89 -5.23
N VAL A 191 -0.61 0.29 -5.72
CA VAL A 191 -0.81 -1.17 -5.79
C VAL A 191 0.32 -1.86 -6.55
N ARG A 192 0.75 -1.31 -7.71
CA ARG A 192 1.83 -1.89 -8.51
C ARG A 192 3.20 -1.76 -7.85
N THR A 193 3.47 -0.67 -7.14
CA THR A 193 4.68 -0.54 -6.33
C THR A 193 4.71 -1.64 -5.26
N VAL A 194 3.64 -1.81 -4.49
CA VAL A 194 3.59 -2.80 -3.41
C VAL A 194 3.61 -4.23 -3.96
N ALA A 195 3.01 -4.48 -5.13
CA ALA A 195 3.09 -5.78 -5.80
C ALA A 195 4.55 -6.21 -6.05
N ARG A 196 5.45 -5.29 -6.44
CA ARG A 196 6.88 -5.62 -6.61
C ARG A 196 7.59 -5.94 -5.31
N LEU A 197 7.06 -5.48 -4.17
CA LEU A 197 7.59 -5.79 -2.84
C LEU A 197 7.04 -7.13 -2.30
N LEU A 198 5.77 -7.44 -2.55
CA LEU A 198 5.07 -8.59 -1.94
C LEU A 198 4.91 -9.78 -2.87
N GLU A 199 4.90 -9.58 -4.17
CA GLU A 199 4.78 -10.61 -5.21
C GLU A 199 5.93 -10.52 -6.24
N PRO A 200 7.21 -10.39 -5.81
CA PRO A 200 8.33 -10.36 -6.74
C PRO A 200 8.47 -11.72 -7.44
N ARG A 201 8.85 -11.70 -8.71
CA ARG A 201 9.25 -12.89 -9.47
C ARG A 201 10.73 -13.19 -9.31
N THR A 202 11.54 -12.18 -9.02
CA THR A 202 13.00 -12.30 -8.88
C THR A 202 13.49 -11.49 -7.69
N VAL A 203 14.31 -12.10 -6.84
CA VAL A 203 14.88 -11.43 -5.65
C VAL A 203 16.41 -11.42 -5.71
N ALA A 204 17.02 -10.26 -5.45
CA ALA A 204 18.46 -10.15 -5.19
C ALA A 204 18.71 -9.82 -3.71
N VAL A 205 19.74 -10.41 -3.10
CA VAL A 205 20.11 -10.15 -1.70
C VAL A 205 21.50 -9.52 -1.65
N VAL A 206 21.54 -8.19 -1.58
CA VAL A 206 22.77 -7.39 -1.53
C VAL A 206 23.34 -7.40 -0.11
N GLY A 207 24.57 -7.90 0.04
CA GLY A 207 25.19 -8.12 1.35
C GLY A 207 25.02 -9.55 1.87
N ALA A 208 24.52 -10.48 1.04
CA ALA A 208 24.52 -11.90 1.38
C ALA A 208 25.96 -12.42 1.51
N GLY A 209 26.37 -12.89 2.68
CA GLY A 209 27.73 -13.37 2.94
C GLY A 209 27.79 -14.84 3.34
N ARG A 210 28.97 -15.46 3.34
CA ARG A 210 29.14 -16.88 3.73
C ARG A 210 28.95 -17.16 5.22
N ARG A 211 28.96 -16.13 6.07
CA ARG A 211 28.93 -16.27 7.52
C ARG A 211 27.47 -16.38 8.02
N PRO A 212 27.07 -17.53 8.62
CA PRO A 212 25.76 -17.66 9.25
C PRO A 212 25.54 -16.62 10.34
N GLY A 213 24.28 -16.21 10.53
CA GLY A 213 23.88 -15.21 11.54
C GLY A 213 24.11 -13.75 11.13
N THR A 214 24.71 -13.48 9.97
CA THR A 214 24.68 -12.13 9.38
C THR A 214 23.33 -11.87 8.72
N ILE A 215 22.86 -10.61 8.73
CA ILE A 215 21.52 -10.23 8.22
C ILE A 215 21.32 -10.72 6.79
N GLY A 216 22.22 -10.37 5.86
CA GLY A 216 22.09 -10.78 4.46
C GLY A 216 22.16 -12.30 4.24
N HIS A 217 22.92 -13.03 5.07
CA HIS A 217 22.93 -14.50 5.01
C HIS A 217 21.59 -15.07 5.48
N GLU A 218 21.01 -14.53 6.54
CA GLU A 218 19.76 -15.03 7.10
C GLU A 218 18.57 -14.71 6.17
N VAL A 219 18.54 -13.54 5.54
CA VAL A 219 17.53 -13.24 4.49
C VAL A 219 17.57 -14.27 3.37
N LEU A 220 18.77 -14.54 2.82
CA LEU A 220 18.92 -15.55 1.78
C LEU A 220 18.45 -16.93 2.26
N ARG A 221 18.82 -17.30 3.49
CA ARG A 221 18.44 -18.57 4.09
C ARG A 221 16.92 -18.67 4.26
N GLN A 222 16.23 -17.62 4.72
CA GLN A 222 14.77 -17.63 4.89
C GLN A 222 14.04 -17.81 3.56
N LEU A 223 14.48 -17.13 2.51
CA LEU A 223 13.95 -17.30 1.14
C LEU A 223 14.08 -18.75 0.65
N LEU A 224 15.24 -19.37 0.89
CA LEU A 224 15.50 -20.76 0.49
C LEU A 224 14.72 -21.77 1.36
N LEU A 225 14.66 -21.56 2.67
CA LEU A 225 13.95 -22.45 3.60
C LEU A 225 12.44 -22.49 3.35
N HIS A 226 11.88 -21.37 2.90
CA HIS A 226 10.45 -21.24 2.62
C HIS A 226 10.10 -21.50 1.16
N GLU A 227 11.07 -21.96 0.35
CA GLU A 227 10.89 -22.35 -1.04
C GLU A 227 10.27 -21.21 -1.87
N PHE A 228 10.83 -20.00 -1.79
CA PHE A 228 10.44 -18.88 -2.66
C PHE A 228 10.39 -19.36 -4.11
N THR A 229 9.29 -19.05 -4.81
CA THR A 229 8.97 -19.70 -6.09
C THR A 229 9.77 -19.12 -7.26
N GLY A 230 10.40 -17.97 -7.09
CA GLY A 230 11.28 -17.32 -8.07
C GLY A 230 12.78 -17.54 -7.83
N PRO A 231 13.65 -17.14 -8.76
CA PRO A 231 15.09 -17.15 -8.55
C PRO A 231 15.53 -16.16 -7.46
N VAL A 232 16.56 -16.56 -6.70
CA VAL A 232 17.22 -15.73 -5.70
C VAL A 232 18.69 -15.54 -6.06
N TYR A 233 19.15 -14.29 -6.12
CA TYR A 233 20.50 -13.91 -6.50
C TYR A 233 21.25 -13.28 -5.30
N PRO A 234 22.11 -14.04 -4.60
CA PRO A 234 23.02 -13.47 -3.62
C PRO A 234 24.00 -12.50 -4.30
N VAL A 235 24.15 -11.30 -3.77
CA VAL A 235 25.11 -10.30 -4.26
C VAL A 235 26.19 -10.05 -3.19
N ASN A 236 27.42 -10.39 -3.55
CA ASN A 236 28.62 -10.29 -2.71
C ASN A 236 29.87 -10.09 -3.57
N ARG A 237 30.69 -9.08 -3.24
CA ARG A 237 31.91 -8.75 -4.02
C ARG A 237 32.94 -9.87 -4.10
N GLU A 238 33.05 -10.72 -3.07
CA GLU A 238 34.14 -11.70 -2.94
C GLU A 238 33.67 -13.16 -3.01
N ALA A 239 32.46 -13.45 -2.55
CA ALA A 239 31.94 -14.81 -2.49
C ALA A 239 31.48 -15.25 -3.89
N LEU A 240 31.99 -16.38 -4.36
CA LEU A 240 31.50 -17.03 -5.59
C LEU A 240 30.16 -17.76 -5.37
N HIS A 241 29.90 -18.19 -4.12
CA HIS A 241 28.67 -18.87 -3.73
C HIS A 241 28.30 -18.50 -2.29
N VAL A 242 27.02 -18.40 -2.00
CA VAL A 242 26.46 -18.21 -0.65
C VAL A 242 25.33 -19.20 -0.45
N ALA A 243 25.35 -19.97 0.64
CA ALA A 243 24.35 -21.03 0.90
C ALA A 243 24.16 -21.99 -0.29
N SER A 244 25.26 -22.33 -0.98
CA SER A 244 25.29 -23.15 -2.20
C SER A 244 24.62 -22.55 -3.45
N VAL A 245 24.21 -21.29 -3.40
CA VAL A 245 23.69 -20.53 -4.54
C VAL A 245 24.82 -19.69 -5.17
N PRO A 246 24.98 -19.66 -6.50
CA PRO A 246 25.95 -18.79 -7.17
C PRO A 246 25.73 -17.32 -6.79
N ALA A 247 26.80 -16.62 -6.44
CA ALA A 247 26.75 -15.24 -6.02
C ALA A 247 27.39 -14.31 -7.05
N TRP A 248 26.88 -13.08 -7.12
CA TRP A 248 27.25 -12.06 -8.09
C TRP A 248 28.02 -10.91 -7.42
N PRO A 249 29.06 -10.35 -8.06
CA PRO A 249 29.86 -9.29 -7.45
C PRO A 249 29.10 -7.96 -7.31
N SER A 250 28.21 -7.66 -8.27
CA SER A 250 27.26 -6.55 -8.20
C SER A 250 25.86 -6.98 -8.65
N VAL A 251 24.85 -6.23 -8.22
CA VAL A 251 23.47 -6.34 -8.73
C VAL A 251 23.40 -6.03 -10.23
N LEU A 252 24.35 -5.24 -10.75
CA LEU A 252 24.48 -4.91 -12.17
C LEU A 252 24.91 -6.10 -13.04
N ASP A 253 25.53 -7.11 -12.44
CA ASP A 253 26.04 -8.29 -13.14
C ASP A 253 24.98 -9.39 -13.26
N VAL A 254 23.85 -9.25 -12.56
CA VAL A 254 22.78 -10.25 -12.56
C VAL A 254 22.13 -10.29 -13.96
N PRO A 255 21.99 -11.49 -14.57
CA PRO A 255 21.60 -11.62 -15.97
C PRO A 255 20.11 -11.41 -16.25
N GLU A 256 19.30 -11.26 -15.19
CA GLU A 256 17.85 -11.13 -15.26
C GLU A 256 17.37 -9.84 -14.58
N HIS A 257 16.17 -9.41 -14.94
CA HIS A 257 15.52 -8.31 -14.26
C HIS A 257 15.17 -8.70 -12.82
N ILE A 258 15.47 -7.80 -11.88
CA ILE A 258 15.22 -8.00 -10.46
C ILE A 258 14.01 -7.18 -10.06
N ASP A 259 12.98 -7.85 -9.55
CA ASP A 259 11.78 -7.18 -9.05
C ASP A 259 12.03 -6.58 -7.65
N LEU A 260 12.72 -7.33 -6.78
CA LEU A 260 13.03 -6.92 -5.40
C LEU A 260 14.52 -7.09 -5.09
N ALA A 261 15.18 -6.01 -4.66
CA ALA A 261 16.50 -6.11 -4.04
C ALA A 261 16.41 -5.91 -2.52
N VAL A 262 16.87 -6.88 -1.75
CA VAL A 262 17.03 -6.77 -0.29
C VAL A 262 18.44 -6.29 0.02
N VAL A 263 18.57 -5.09 0.56
CA VAL A 263 19.85 -4.43 0.86
C VAL A 263 20.18 -4.60 2.35
N ALA A 264 21.18 -5.43 2.61
CA ALA A 264 21.66 -5.84 3.93
C ALA A 264 23.18 -5.57 4.09
N VAL A 265 23.62 -4.37 3.72
CA VAL A 265 25.01 -3.88 3.85
C VAL A 265 25.14 -2.87 5.01
N PRO A 266 26.34 -2.55 5.50
CA PRO A 266 26.53 -1.47 6.47
C PRO A 266 25.89 -0.16 6.02
N ALA A 267 25.45 0.67 6.97
CA ALA A 267 24.62 1.84 6.70
C ALA A 267 25.32 2.86 5.78
N GLU A 268 26.66 2.95 5.86
CA GLU A 268 27.52 3.76 5.00
C GLU A 268 27.55 3.29 3.53
N ASP A 269 27.28 2.00 3.28
CA ASP A 269 27.30 1.42 1.93
C ASP A 269 25.91 1.37 1.28
N VAL A 270 24.83 1.67 2.03
CA VAL A 270 23.44 1.55 1.54
C VAL A 270 23.21 2.45 0.34
N LEU A 271 23.63 3.72 0.37
CA LEU A 271 23.39 4.65 -0.74
C LEU A 271 24.01 4.14 -2.05
N ALA A 272 25.24 3.62 -1.99
CA ALA A 272 25.90 3.03 -3.15
C ALA A 272 25.18 1.77 -3.66
N ALA A 273 24.71 0.92 -2.75
CA ALA A 273 23.93 -0.27 -3.12
C ALA A 273 22.59 0.09 -3.79
N VAL A 274 21.89 1.12 -3.29
CA VAL A 274 20.62 1.58 -3.86
C VAL A 274 20.83 2.27 -5.21
N GLU A 275 21.92 3.02 -5.39
CA GLU A 275 22.33 3.57 -6.69
C GLU A 275 22.58 2.46 -7.72
N ASP A 276 23.29 1.39 -7.35
CA ASP A 276 23.50 0.26 -8.25
C ASP A 276 22.17 -0.45 -8.57
N CYS A 277 21.25 -0.56 -7.61
CA CYS A 277 19.90 -1.09 -7.85
C CYS A 277 19.11 -0.21 -8.82
N ALA A 278 19.20 1.12 -8.69
CA ALA A 278 18.59 2.06 -9.61
C ALA A 278 19.12 1.90 -11.04
N ARG A 279 20.44 1.79 -11.19
CA ARG A 279 21.09 1.56 -12.50
C ARG A 279 20.74 0.21 -13.13
N ALA A 280 20.60 -0.83 -12.30
CA ALA A 280 20.08 -2.14 -12.70
C ALA A 280 18.57 -2.12 -13.01
N ARG A 281 17.89 -0.98 -12.77
CA ARG A 281 16.44 -0.79 -12.91
C ARG A 281 15.65 -1.79 -12.07
N VAL A 282 16.11 -2.06 -10.86
CA VAL A 282 15.40 -2.93 -9.91
C VAL A 282 13.99 -2.39 -9.68
N GLY A 283 13.01 -3.29 -9.60
CA GLY A 283 11.60 -2.94 -9.43
C GLY A 283 11.31 -2.18 -8.13
N SER A 284 11.87 -2.63 -7.00
CA SER A 284 11.78 -2.02 -5.67
C SER A 284 12.92 -2.48 -4.74
N VAL A 285 13.25 -1.69 -3.73
CA VAL A 285 14.32 -1.98 -2.77
C VAL A 285 13.77 -2.10 -1.36
N LEU A 286 14.14 -3.18 -0.67
CA LEU A 286 13.93 -3.36 0.76
C LEU A 286 15.25 -3.13 1.48
N VAL A 287 15.34 -2.06 2.28
CA VAL A 287 16.52 -1.76 3.09
C VAL A 287 16.30 -2.26 4.51
N VAL A 288 16.97 -3.36 4.87
CA VAL A 288 16.91 -3.94 6.22
C VAL A 288 17.92 -3.31 7.18
N SER A 289 18.96 -2.67 6.63
CA SER A 289 20.02 -2.03 7.41
C SER A 289 19.48 -0.92 8.30
N ALA A 290 19.88 -0.95 9.58
CA ALA A 290 19.69 0.13 10.53
C ALA A 290 20.85 1.14 10.47
N GLY A 291 20.84 2.14 11.34
CA GLY A 291 21.88 3.16 11.46
C GLY A 291 21.48 4.52 10.91
N PHE A 292 20.20 4.81 10.69
CA PHE A 292 19.71 6.04 10.06
C PHE A 292 19.24 7.05 11.13
N ALA A 293 18.11 7.73 10.89
CA ALA A 293 17.61 8.80 11.77
C ALA A 293 17.39 8.35 13.23
N GLU A 294 17.27 7.04 13.48
CA GLU A 294 17.11 6.47 14.80
C GLU A 294 18.38 6.48 15.66
N VAL A 295 19.56 6.74 15.08
CA VAL A 295 20.84 6.72 15.80
C VAL A 295 21.35 8.11 16.15
N ASP A 296 21.57 8.96 15.14
CA ASP A 296 22.17 10.28 15.30
C ASP A 296 21.88 11.22 14.11
N GLU A 297 22.36 12.46 14.20
CA GLU A 297 22.23 13.47 13.12
C GLU A 297 22.89 13.04 11.80
N ALA A 298 23.99 12.28 11.86
CA ALA A 298 24.65 11.77 10.66
C ALA A 298 23.79 10.69 9.98
N GLY A 299 23.09 9.87 10.75
CA GLY A 299 22.09 8.92 10.29
C GLY A 299 20.86 9.61 9.69
N LEU A 300 20.38 10.70 10.30
CA LEU A 300 19.31 11.52 9.72
C LEU A 300 19.72 12.11 8.36
N GLN A 301 20.96 12.57 8.23
CA GLN A 301 21.48 13.07 6.96
C GLN A 301 21.56 11.98 5.89
N ARG A 302 22.04 10.77 6.25
CA ARG A 302 22.04 9.60 5.35
C ARG A 302 20.63 9.19 4.93
N GLU A 303 19.65 9.32 5.81
CA GLU A 303 18.25 9.04 5.48
C GLU A 303 17.69 10.03 4.45
N ARG A 304 17.98 11.33 4.62
CA ARG A 304 17.60 12.37 3.64
C ARG A 304 18.24 12.12 2.28
N GLU A 305 19.50 11.71 2.26
CA GLU A 305 20.21 11.35 1.03
C GLU A 305 19.61 10.10 0.37
N LEU A 306 19.19 9.10 1.14
CA LEU A 306 18.50 7.92 0.63
C LEU A 306 17.17 8.30 -0.03
N VAL A 307 16.39 9.17 0.59
CA VAL A 307 15.13 9.69 0.01
C VAL A 307 15.38 10.46 -1.27
N ALA A 308 16.38 11.34 -1.29
CA ALA A 308 16.73 12.13 -2.46
C ALA A 308 17.18 11.23 -3.63
N LEU A 309 17.99 10.21 -3.34
CA LEU A 309 18.45 9.22 -4.31
C LEU A 309 17.28 8.40 -4.86
N ALA A 310 16.42 7.88 -4.00
CA ALA A 310 15.24 7.11 -4.40
C ALA A 310 14.34 7.90 -5.36
N ARG A 311 14.04 9.16 -5.01
CA ARG A 311 13.23 10.08 -5.83
C ARG A 311 13.89 10.40 -7.17
N ARG A 312 15.19 10.74 -7.15
CA ARG A 312 15.96 11.07 -8.36
C ARG A 312 15.91 9.93 -9.39
N HIS A 313 16.09 8.70 -8.91
CA HIS A 313 16.16 7.50 -9.73
C HIS A 313 14.80 6.83 -9.98
N GLY A 314 13.73 7.37 -9.39
CA GLY A 314 12.39 6.81 -9.51
C GLY A 314 12.24 5.41 -8.91
N ILE A 315 13.15 4.99 -8.03
CA ILE A 315 13.13 3.69 -7.37
C ILE A 315 12.38 3.78 -6.05
N ARG A 316 11.58 2.76 -5.74
CA ARG A 316 10.77 2.72 -4.51
C ARG A 316 11.51 1.98 -3.41
N VAL A 317 11.45 2.52 -2.18
CA VAL A 317 12.20 2.02 -1.02
C VAL A 317 11.27 1.69 0.14
N LEU A 318 11.37 0.46 0.64
CA LEU A 318 10.79 0.02 1.92
C LEU A 318 11.89 -0.01 2.99
N GLY A 319 11.63 0.56 4.16
CA GLY A 319 12.64 0.78 5.21
C GLY A 319 13.13 2.23 5.24
N PRO A 320 14.40 2.51 5.64
CA PRO A 320 15.39 1.58 6.20
C PRO A 320 14.96 1.00 7.57
N ALA A 321 15.87 0.27 8.22
CA ALA A 321 15.64 -0.39 9.51
C ALA A 321 14.39 -1.31 9.50
N SER A 322 14.13 -1.96 8.38
CA SER A 322 13.01 -2.90 8.23
C SER A 322 13.40 -4.31 8.66
N LEU A 323 12.49 -5.02 9.33
CA LEU A 323 12.63 -6.47 9.57
C LEU A 323 12.51 -7.29 8.27
N GLY A 324 11.84 -6.72 7.27
CA GLY A 324 11.56 -7.33 5.97
C GLY A 324 10.08 -7.58 5.70
N VAL A 325 9.81 -8.44 4.72
CA VAL A 325 8.46 -8.75 4.25
C VAL A 325 8.22 -10.24 4.11
N VAL A 326 6.96 -10.65 4.33
CA VAL A 326 6.47 -12.01 4.10
C VAL A 326 5.19 -11.94 3.27
N ASN A 327 5.09 -12.80 2.26
CA ASN A 327 3.86 -13.14 1.56
C ASN A 327 3.67 -14.66 1.63
N THR A 328 2.56 -15.10 2.21
CA THR A 328 2.27 -16.52 2.43
C THR A 328 1.57 -17.19 1.24
N ASP A 329 1.45 -16.51 0.11
CA ASP A 329 0.90 -17.09 -1.11
C ASP A 329 1.67 -18.34 -1.54
N PRO A 330 1.03 -19.51 -1.68
CA PRO A 330 1.69 -20.70 -2.20
C PRO A 330 2.36 -20.51 -3.57
N GLU A 331 1.87 -19.58 -4.39
CA GLU A 331 2.43 -19.23 -5.70
C GLU A 331 3.63 -18.26 -5.61
N VAL A 332 3.83 -17.59 -4.46
CA VAL A 332 4.93 -16.62 -4.25
C VAL A 332 5.93 -17.12 -3.21
N ARG A 333 5.46 -17.45 -2.00
CA ARG A 333 6.24 -17.91 -0.84
C ARG A 333 7.40 -16.99 -0.48
N LEU A 334 7.17 -15.68 -0.54
CA LEU A 334 8.19 -14.69 -0.22
C LEU A 334 8.40 -14.67 1.29
N HIS A 335 9.61 -15.01 1.74
CA HIS A 335 10.02 -14.81 3.12
C HIS A 335 11.36 -14.05 3.18
N ALA A 336 11.29 -12.74 2.91
CA ALA A 336 12.44 -11.83 2.84
C ALA A 336 12.66 -11.12 4.18
N THR A 337 12.89 -11.88 5.25
CA THR A 337 13.21 -11.36 6.59
C THR A 337 14.49 -12.00 7.11
N PHE A 338 15.16 -11.36 8.08
CA PHE A 338 16.32 -11.94 8.76
C PHE A 338 15.97 -12.54 10.13
N ALA A 339 14.73 -12.42 10.58
CA ALA A 339 14.28 -13.03 11.82
C ALA A 339 13.61 -14.38 11.53
N ALA A 340 13.66 -15.28 12.50
CA ALA A 340 12.89 -16.52 12.47
C ALA A 340 11.42 -16.22 12.76
N LEU A 341 10.72 -15.62 11.80
CA LEU A 341 9.27 -15.49 11.82
C LEU A 341 8.66 -16.75 11.23
N GLU A 342 7.64 -17.31 11.88
CA GLU A 342 6.88 -18.44 11.33
C GLU A 342 5.40 -18.05 11.21
N PRO A 343 5.05 -17.13 10.30
CA PRO A 343 3.66 -16.77 10.07
C PRO A 343 2.94 -17.94 9.41
N ARG A 344 1.81 -18.35 9.99
CA ARG A 344 0.93 -19.34 9.35
C ARG A 344 0.24 -18.68 8.14
N PRO A 345 0.01 -19.39 7.03
CA PRO A 345 -0.86 -18.89 5.97
C PRO A 345 -2.28 -18.62 6.49
N GLY A 346 -2.88 -17.51 6.03
CA GLY A 346 -4.26 -17.13 6.35
C GLY A 346 -4.64 -15.82 5.65
N ARG A 347 -5.65 -15.13 6.18
CA ARG A 347 -6.30 -13.97 5.51
C ARG A 347 -6.08 -12.64 6.21
N VAL A 348 -5.14 -12.57 7.17
CA VAL A 348 -4.81 -11.34 7.90
C VAL A 348 -3.58 -10.67 7.31
N ALA A 349 -3.70 -9.41 6.93
CA ALA A 349 -2.56 -8.57 6.59
C ALA A 349 -2.03 -7.83 7.83
N LEU A 350 -0.71 -7.77 8.00
CA LEU A 350 -0.08 -7.12 9.14
C LEU A 350 0.97 -6.10 8.69
N SER A 351 0.78 -4.83 9.06
CA SER A 351 1.82 -3.79 8.97
C SER A 351 2.46 -3.57 10.34
N LEU A 352 3.80 -3.60 10.38
CA LEU A 352 4.59 -3.42 11.59
C LEU A 352 5.57 -2.27 11.39
N GLN A 353 5.56 -1.29 12.28
CA GLN A 353 6.63 -0.28 12.28
C GLN A 353 7.85 -0.75 13.07
N SER A 354 7.64 -1.30 14.26
CA SER A 354 8.71 -1.84 15.11
C SER A 354 8.98 -3.31 14.80
N GLY A 355 10.21 -3.63 14.38
CA GLY A 355 10.62 -5.01 14.09
C GLY A 355 10.57 -5.93 15.31
N THR A 356 11.08 -5.48 16.47
CA THR A 356 11.11 -6.29 17.70
C THR A 356 9.69 -6.62 18.20
N LEU A 357 8.81 -5.61 18.22
CA LEU A 357 7.41 -5.83 18.57
C LEU A 357 6.72 -6.74 17.53
N GLY A 358 7.09 -6.60 16.26
CA GLY A 358 6.62 -7.45 15.17
C GLY A 358 6.86 -8.94 15.40
N VAL A 359 8.06 -9.32 15.82
CA VAL A 359 8.39 -10.72 16.16
C VAL A 359 7.46 -11.25 17.26
N ALA A 360 7.21 -10.45 18.31
CA ALA A 360 6.32 -10.85 19.40
C ALA A 360 4.85 -10.98 18.93
N ILE A 361 4.36 -10.04 18.11
CA ILE A 361 3.01 -10.08 17.54
C ILE A 361 2.82 -11.33 16.67
N VAL A 362 3.75 -11.60 15.74
CA VAL A 362 3.66 -12.76 14.85
C VAL A 362 3.77 -14.07 15.63
N GLY A 363 4.69 -14.16 16.59
CA GLY A 363 4.83 -15.35 17.44
C GLY A 363 3.54 -15.65 18.21
N ARG A 364 2.97 -14.63 18.86
CA ARG A 364 1.72 -14.77 19.62
C ARG A 364 0.52 -15.09 18.71
N ALA A 365 0.43 -14.48 17.54
CA ALA A 365 -0.60 -14.79 16.56
C ALA A 365 -0.51 -16.26 16.09
N THR A 366 0.70 -16.76 15.84
CA THR A 366 0.93 -18.16 15.45
C THR A 366 0.53 -19.14 16.56
N GLU A 367 0.81 -18.82 17.84
CA GLU A 367 0.33 -19.61 18.99
C GLU A 367 -1.20 -19.65 19.06
N LEU A 368 -1.86 -18.52 18.80
CA LEU A 368 -3.31 -18.40 18.76
C LEU A 368 -3.92 -19.02 17.49
N GLY A 369 -3.10 -19.48 16.53
CA GLY A 369 -3.55 -20.07 15.28
C GLY A 369 -4.07 -19.06 14.25
N LEU A 370 -3.79 -17.77 14.44
CA LEU A 370 -4.10 -16.71 13.47
C LEU A 370 -3.10 -16.77 12.32
N GLY A 371 -3.61 -16.84 11.09
CA GLY A 371 -2.81 -16.90 9.87
C GLY A 371 -2.80 -15.57 9.12
N PHE A 372 -1.69 -15.30 8.45
CA PHE A 372 -1.44 -14.07 7.72
C PHE A 372 -1.45 -14.29 6.21
N SER A 373 -1.96 -13.31 5.46
CA SER A 373 -1.78 -13.20 4.01
C SER A 373 -0.40 -12.61 3.70
N SER A 374 -0.05 -11.54 4.42
CA SER A 374 1.24 -10.86 4.33
C SER A 374 1.61 -10.19 5.65
N VAL A 375 2.91 -10.14 5.92
CA VAL A 375 3.49 -9.41 7.06
C VAL A 375 4.53 -8.45 6.52
N VAL A 376 4.38 -7.16 6.79
CA VAL A 376 5.24 -6.11 6.24
C VAL A 376 5.78 -5.23 7.36
N ALA A 377 7.09 -5.31 7.59
CA ALA A 377 7.75 -4.37 8.47
C ALA A 377 8.17 -3.11 7.68
N VAL A 378 7.51 -1.99 7.91
CA VAL A 378 7.77 -0.74 7.15
C VAL A 378 9.04 -0.01 7.60
N GLY A 379 9.52 -0.28 8.81
CA GLY A 379 10.69 0.38 9.38
C GLY A 379 10.51 1.90 9.47
N ALA A 380 11.54 2.65 9.08
CA ALA A 380 11.53 4.12 9.09
C ALA A 380 10.62 4.75 8.03
N LYS A 381 10.07 3.96 7.08
CA LYS A 381 9.01 4.34 6.13
C LYS A 381 9.28 5.67 5.40
N VAL A 382 10.49 5.79 4.85
CA VAL A 382 10.98 7.02 4.20
C VAL A 382 10.38 7.26 2.81
N ASP A 383 9.83 6.21 2.20
CA ASP A 383 9.09 6.26 0.94
C ASP A 383 7.81 5.40 1.02
N VAL A 384 7.94 4.07 0.98
CA VAL A 384 6.76 3.19 1.08
C VAL A 384 6.26 3.14 2.53
N SER A 385 4.97 3.38 2.71
CA SER A 385 4.32 3.55 4.01
C SER A 385 3.11 2.62 4.18
N GLY A 386 2.51 2.62 5.38
CA GLY A 386 1.25 1.92 5.62
C GLY A 386 0.09 2.38 4.72
N ASN A 387 0.14 3.58 4.15
CA ASN A 387 -0.88 4.06 3.21
C ASN A 387 -0.83 3.30 1.88
N ASP A 388 0.37 3.03 1.37
CA ASP A 388 0.58 2.24 0.15
C ASP A 388 0.11 0.79 0.38
N LEU A 389 0.39 0.23 1.56
CA LEU A 389 -0.05 -1.11 1.94
C LEU A 389 -1.58 -1.21 2.06
N LEU A 390 -2.23 -0.20 2.63
CA LEU A 390 -3.70 -0.14 2.67
C LEU A 390 -4.31 -0.15 1.27
N ALA A 391 -3.72 0.59 0.32
CA ALA A 391 -4.15 0.58 -1.08
C ALA A 391 -3.98 -0.80 -1.72
N TRP A 392 -2.87 -1.49 -1.47
CA TRP A 392 -2.65 -2.88 -1.90
C TRP A 392 -3.68 -3.85 -1.32
N TRP A 393 -3.85 -3.86 0.01
CA TRP A 393 -4.77 -4.76 0.68
C TRP A 393 -6.23 -4.49 0.36
N GLU A 394 -6.58 -3.29 -0.08
CA GLU A 394 -7.91 -3.02 -0.63
C GLU A 394 -8.22 -3.92 -1.84
N ALA A 395 -7.23 -4.12 -2.72
CA ALA A 395 -7.35 -4.85 -3.98
C ALA A 395 -7.02 -6.35 -3.86
N ASP A 396 -6.32 -6.77 -2.81
CA ASP A 396 -5.89 -8.17 -2.60
C ASP A 396 -7.00 -9.06 -2.03
N ASP A 397 -7.60 -9.93 -2.86
CA ASP A 397 -8.68 -10.85 -2.45
C ASP A 397 -8.28 -11.88 -1.38
N ARG A 398 -6.99 -12.10 -1.15
CA ARG A 398 -6.51 -13.01 -0.08
C ARG A 398 -6.60 -12.38 1.31
N THR A 399 -6.63 -11.06 1.37
CA THR A 399 -6.69 -10.31 2.63
C THR A 399 -8.13 -9.92 2.96
N ASP A 400 -8.61 -10.36 4.13
CA ASP A 400 -9.91 -9.98 4.69
C ASP A 400 -9.80 -8.95 5.80
N VAL A 401 -8.75 -9.05 6.63
CA VAL A 401 -8.55 -8.22 7.81
C VAL A 401 -7.19 -7.56 7.76
N VAL A 402 -7.13 -6.26 8.06
CA VAL A 402 -5.89 -5.49 8.11
C VAL A 402 -5.56 -5.14 9.56
N VAL A 403 -4.33 -5.41 9.96
CA VAL A 403 -3.80 -5.11 11.30
C VAL A 403 -2.63 -4.15 11.15
N LEU A 404 -2.69 -3.02 11.85
CA LEU A 404 -1.69 -1.96 11.80
C LEU A 404 -1.07 -1.78 13.19
N SER A 405 0.25 -1.95 13.30
CA SER A 405 1.03 -1.59 14.50
C SER A 405 1.90 -0.39 14.17
N LEU A 406 1.44 0.79 14.60
CA LEU A 406 1.95 2.09 14.16
C LEU A 406 2.55 2.86 15.32
N GLU A 407 3.67 3.54 15.09
CA GLU A 407 4.16 4.58 16.01
C GLU A 407 3.84 5.97 15.43
N SER A 408 3.67 6.09 14.11
CA SER A 408 3.13 7.30 13.48
C SER A 408 2.42 6.99 12.16
N PHE A 409 1.59 7.91 11.68
CA PHE A 409 0.80 7.72 10.46
C PHE A 409 1.57 8.07 9.16
N GLY A 410 2.79 8.61 9.27
CA GLY A 410 3.57 9.09 8.12
C GLY A 410 2.91 10.32 7.49
N ASN A 411 1.96 10.10 6.57
CA ASN A 411 1.11 11.13 5.95
C ASN A 411 -0.34 11.00 6.47
N PRO A 412 -0.74 11.75 7.52
CA PRO A 412 -2.09 11.68 8.08
C PRO A 412 -3.18 12.09 7.09
N ARG A 413 -2.89 12.97 6.13
CA ARG A 413 -3.87 13.40 5.11
C ARG A 413 -4.20 12.24 4.18
N ARG A 414 -3.18 11.52 3.69
CA ARG A 414 -3.37 10.32 2.85
C ARG A 414 -4.07 9.21 3.65
N PHE A 415 -3.70 9.01 4.91
CA PHE A 415 -4.35 8.03 5.77
C PHE A 415 -5.87 8.29 5.90
N ARG A 416 -6.28 9.55 6.14
CA ARG A 416 -7.70 9.95 6.19
C ARG A 416 -8.46 9.72 4.88
N GLN A 417 -7.78 9.67 3.74
CA GLN A 417 -8.39 9.37 2.45
C GLN A 417 -8.52 7.87 2.21
N VAL A 418 -7.46 7.10 2.45
CA VAL A 418 -7.38 5.68 2.10
C VAL A 418 -8.06 4.80 3.15
N ALA A 419 -7.82 5.04 4.44
CA ALA A 419 -8.30 4.15 5.51
C ALA A 419 -9.84 3.98 5.52
N PRO A 420 -10.69 5.03 5.38
CA PRO A 420 -12.14 4.82 5.31
C PRO A 420 -12.60 4.02 4.10
N ARG A 421 -11.88 4.10 2.99
CA ARG A 421 -12.21 3.36 1.77
C ARG A 421 -11.95 1.87 1.97
N VAL A 422 -10.82 1.53 2.59
CA VAL A 422 -10.46 0.16 2.97
C VAL A 422 -11.39 -0.37 4.05
N ALA A 423 -11.59 0.37 5.13
CA ALA A 423 -12.42 -0.04 6.29
C ALA A 423 -13.89 -0.33 5.94
N ARG A 424 -14.41 0.25 4.85
CA ARG A 424 -15.76 -0.07 4.32
C ARG A 424 -15.87 -1.46 3.69
N ARG A 425 -14.75 -2.02 3.24
CA ARG A 425 -14.69 -3.32 2.55
C ARG A 425 -14.08 -4.40 3.43
N LYS A 426 -13.03 -4.04 4.17
CA LYS A 426 -12.18 -4.93 4.95
C LYS A 426 -11.92 -4.32 6.32
N PRO A 427 -12.26 -5.00 7.43
CA PRO A 427 -12.00 -4.48 8.76
C PRO A 427 -10.52 -4.11 8.96
N VAL A 428 -10.27 -2.95 9.56
CA VAL A 428 -8.92 -2.47 9.88
C VAL A 428 -8.83 -2.25 11.39
N VAL A 429 -7.83 -2.86 12.02
CA VAL A 429 -7.54 -2.72 13.45
C VAL A 429 -6.17 -2.07 13.61
N ALA A 430 -6.04 -1.08 14.49
CA ALA A 430 -4.80 -0.35 14.68
C ALA A 430 -4.41 -0.22 16.15
N LEU A 431 -3.19 -0.64 16.46
CA LEU A 431 -2.49 -0.34 17.70
C LEU A 431 -1.55 0.85 17.44
N VAL A 432 -1.79 1.99 18.09
CA VAL A 432 -1.01 3.22 17.89
C VAL A 432 -0.19 3.53 19.14
N ARG A 433 1.13 3.56 19.03
CA ARG A 433 2.06 3.64 20.19
C ARG A 433 3.01 4.83 20.19
N GLY A 434 2.83 5.82 19.33
CA GLY A 434 3.75 6.96 19.25
C GLY A 434 3.07 8.33 19.25
N SER A 435 3.91 9.37 19.28
CA SER A 435 3.51 10.76 19.41
C SER A 435 3.18 11.37 18.05
N GLY A 436 1.96 11.91 17.91
CA GLY A 436 1.52 12.44 16.60
C GLY A 436 0.11 13.03 16.55
N GLY A 437 -0.37 13.61 17.65
CA GLY A 437 -1.76 14.07 17.79
C GLY A 437 -2.56 13.14 18.71
N ASP A 438 -3.88 13.29 18.67
CA ASP A 438 -4.83 12.41 19.37
C ASP A 438 -5.20 11.25 18.42
N PRO A 439 -4.68 10.02 18.66
CA PRO A 439 -4.96 8.87 17.80
C PRO A 439 -6.45 8.56 17.72
N ASP A 440 -7.19 8.69 18.82
CA ASP A 440 -8.61 8.37 18.88
C ASP A 440 -9.42 9.31 18.00
N LEU A 441 -9.07 10.61 18.01
CA LEU A 441 -9.69 11.58 17.11
C LEU A 441 -9.44 11.25 15.64
N LEU A 442 -8.23 10.78 15.30
CA LEU A 442 -7.89 10.41 13.93
C LEU A 442 -8.64 9.14 13.50
N LEU A 443 -8.58 8.08 14.30
CA LEU A 443 -9.19 6.78 14.02
C LEU A 443 -10.73 6.86 14.01
N GLY A 444 -11.32 7.68 14.89
CA GLY A 444 -12.76 7.90 14.95
C GLY A 444 -13.38 8.46 13.67
N GLN A 445 -12.56 9.04 12.78
CA GLN A 445 -13.00 9.55 11.46
C GLN A 445 -12.71 8.58 10.31
N THR A 446 -11.99 7.49 10.56
CA THR A 446 -11.56 6.55 9.50
C THR A 446 -12.30 5.23 9.50
N GLY A 447 -13.04 4.89 10.56
CA GLY A 447 -13.67 3.57 10.70
C GLY A 447 -12.67 2.46 11.02
N VAL A 448 -11.43 2.82 11.38
CA VAL A 448 -10.41 1.90 11.89
C VAL A 448 -10.68 1.65 13.38
N VAL A 449 -10.65 0.39 13.79
CA VAL A 449 -10.80 -0.02 15.20
C VAL A 449 -9.49 0.23 15.94
N GLY A 450 -9.46 1.23 16.81
CA GLY A 450 -8.32 1.47 17.70
C GLY A 450 -8.30 0.48 18.87
N VAL A 451 -7.10 0.03 19.25
CA VAL A 451 -6.87 -0.85 20.40
C VAL A 451 -5.66 -0.37 21.20
N ASP A 452 -5.61 -0.70 22.49
CA ASP A 452 -4.60 -0.17 23.42
C ASP A 452 -3.46 -1.16 23.70
N SER A 453 -3.64 -2.44 23.36
CA SER A 453 -2.66 -3.49 23.66
C SER A 453 -2.48 -4.48 22.50
N VAL A 454 -1.38 -5.24 22.56
CA VAL A 454 -1.12 -6.33 21.62
C VAL A 454 -2.13 -7.46 21.78
N ASP A 455 -2.55 -7.76 23.00
CA ASP A 455 -3.53 -8.82 23.25
C ASP A 455 -4.88 -8.43 22.65
N GLU A 456 -5.34 -7.19 22.88
CA GLU A 456 -6.57 -6.67 22.26
C GLU A 456 -6.48 -6.62 20.72
N LEU A 457 -5.33 -6.21 20.17
CA LEU A 457 -5.08 -6.24 18.72
C LEU A 457 -5.29 -7.64 18.13
N LEU A 458 -4.72 -8.66 18.78
CA LEU A 458 -4.83 -10.05 18.32
C LEU A 458 -6.23 -10.62 18.57
N ASP A 459 -6.87 -10.26 19.67
CA ASP A 459 -8.21 -10.73 20.00
C ASP A 459 -9.27 -10.19 19.04
N VAL A 460 -9.20 -8.90 18.69
CA VAL A 460 -10.06 -8.29 17.68
C VAL A 460 -9.75 -8.86 16.28
N ALA A 461 -8.46 -9.02 15.93
CA ALA A 461 -8.07 -9.59 14.65
C ALA A 461 -8.59 -11.03 14.48
N ARG A 462 -8.52 -11.87 15.53
CA ARG A 462 -9.06 -13.24 15.53
C ARG A 462 -10.56 -13.28 15.33
N LEU A 463 -11.30 -12.40 16.01
CA LEU A 463 -12.74 -12.28 15.84
C LEU A 463 -13.08 -11.98 14.38
N LEU A 464 -12.47 -10.94 13.81
CA LEU A 464 -12.74 -10.47 12.46
C LEU A 464 -12.26 -11.45 11.37
N ALA A 465 -11.21 -12.23 11.65
CA ALA A 465 -10.68 -13.20 10.70
C ALA A 465 -11.51 -14.49 10.63
N TRP A 466 -12.18 -14.87 11.72
CA TRP A 466 -12.84 -16.17 11.81
C TRP A 466 -14.37 -16.11 11.83
N GLN A 467 -14.94 -14.94 12.12
CA GLN A 467 -16.38 -14.72 12.22
C GLN A 467 -16.84 -13.58 11.30
N PRO A 468 -18.11 -13.61 10.83
CA PRO A 468 -18.69 -12.46 10.14
C PRO A 468 -18.71 -11.23 11.07
N VAL A 469 -18.60 -10.05 10.48
CA VAL A 469 -18.77 -8.78 11.21
C VAL A 469 -20.24 -8.70 11.69
N PRO A 470 -20.49 -8.45 13.00
CA PRO A 470 -21.84 -8.34 13.51
C PRO A 470 -22.65 -7.27 12.77
N ALA A 471 -23.89 -7.59 12.37
CA ALA A 471 -24.76 -6.65 11.67
C ALA A 471 -25.24 -5.47 12.55
N GLY A 472 -25.05 -5.59 13.86
CA GLY A 472 -25.48 -4.60 14.84
C GLY A 472 -24.88 -4.88 16.20
N ARG A 473 -25.51 -4.29 17.23
CA ARG A 473 -25.02 -4.26 18.62
C ARG A 473 -25.84 -5.12 19.57
N ARG A 474 -26.77 -5.95 19.08
CA ARG A 474 -27.62 -6.82 19.91
C ARG A 474 -26.88 -8.13 20.17
N VAL A 475 -26.52 -8.37 21.42
CA VAL A 475 -25.70 -9.52 21.81
C VAL A 475 -26.49 -10.42 22.76
N ALA A 476 -26.57 -11.71 22.42
CA ALA A 476 -27.08 -12.73 23.32
C ALA A 476 -25.93 -13.38 24.10
N VAL A 477 -25.95 -13.25 25.42
CA VAL A 477 -25.00 -13.91 26.32
C VAL A 477 -25.61 -15.21 26.84
N ILE A 478 -24.89 -16.31 26.72
CA ILE A 478 -25.26 -17.63 27.23
C ILE A 478 -24.20 -18.06 28.23
N ALA A 479 -24.56 -18.23 29.51
CA ALA A 479 -23.62 -18.58 30.57
C ALA A 479 -24.07 -19.79 31.40
N ASP A 480 -23.15 -20.47 32.06
CA ASP A 480 -23.43 -21.54 33.04
C ASP A 480 -24.03 -21.00 34.35
N SER A 481 -23.76 -19.75 34.71
CA SER A 481 -24.22 -19.16 35.97
C SER A 481 -24.81 -17.76 35.80
N ALA A 482 -25.69 -17.38 36.74
CA ALA A 482 -26.24 -16.03 36.79
C ALA A 482 -25.15 -14.97 37.02
N GLY A 483 -24.13 -15.28 37.83
CA GLY A 483 -23.02 -14.35 38.08
C GLY A 483 -22.17 -14.09 36.83
N ALA A 484 -21.85 -15.12 36.05
CA ALA A 484 -21.16 -14.95 34.78
C ALA A 484 -22.02 -14.17 33.78
N ALA A 485 -23.32 -14.51 33.67
CA ALA A 485 -24.27 -13.79 32.82
C ALA A 485 -24.35 -12.28 33.16
N GLU A 486 -24.52 -11.94 34.44
CA GLU A 486 -24.60 -10.55 34.92
C GLU A 486 -23.30 -9.78 34.70
N PHE A 487 -22.14 -10.40 34.98
CA PHE A 487 -20.83 -9.79 34.77
C PHE A 487 -20.61 -9.45 33.29
N THR A 488 -20.82 -10.42 32.40
CA THR A 488 -20.67 -10.22 30.96
C THR A 488 -21.70 -9.22 30.41
N GLN A 489 -22.93 -9.23 30.92
CA GLN A 489 -23.95 -8.24 30.57
C GLN A 489 -23.54 -6.82 30.96
N ALA A 490 -23.00 -6.63 32.16
CA ALA A 490 -22.51 -5.34 32.63
C ALA A 490 -21.34 -4.84 31.76
N ALA A 491 -20.37 -5.70 31.46
CA ALA A 491 -19.23 -5.36 30.60
C ALA A 491 -19.67 -4.98 29.17
N GLY A 492 -20.55 -5.77 28.56
CA GLY A 492 -21.07 -5.46 27.23
C GLY A 492 -21.90 -4.18 27.18
N THR A 493 -22.73 -3.93 28.21
CA THR A 493 -23.50 -2.68 28.31
C THR A 493 -22.59 -1.46 28.46
N ALA A 494 -21.52 -1.57 29.25
CA ALA A 494 -20.51 -0.51 29.38
C ALA A 494 -19.79 -0.22 28.05
N ALA A 495 -19.60 -1.24 27.20
CA ALA A 495 -19.09 -1.11 25.84
C ALA A 495 -20.14 -0.62 24.81
N GLY A 496 -21.38 -0.32 25.25
CA GLY A 496 -22.44 0.20 24.38
C GLY A 496 -23.25 -0.86 23.62
N LEU A 497 -23.11 -2.14 23.98
CA LEU A 497 -23.88 -3.25 23.41
C LEU A 497 -25.27 -3.37 24.07
N LEU A 498 -26.22 -3.89 23.30
CA LEU A 498 -27.57 -4.24 23.76
C LEU A 498 -27.59 -5.72 24.14
N VAL A 499 -27.34 -6.01 25.41
CA VAL A 499 -27.09 -7.38 25.88
C VAL A 499 -28.33 -8.02 26.50
N THR A 500 -28.68 -9.21 26.02
CA THR A 500 -29.65 -10.12 26.66
C THR A 500 -28.89 -11.33 27.19
N ALA A 501 -28.95 -11.60 28.49
CA ALA A 501 -28.19 -12.69 29.11
C ALA A 501 -29.10 -13.82 29.60
N THR A 502 -28.68 -15.07 29.36
CA THR A 502 -29.37 -16.29 29.80
C THR A 502 -28.41 -17.16 30.60
N ALA A 503 -28.82 -17.58 31.79
CA ALA A 503 -28.09 -18.53 32.61
C ALA A 503 -28.71 -19.94 32.47
N LEU A 504 -27.93 -20.90 31.98
CA LEU A 504 -28.36 -22.29 31.78
C LEU A 504 -28.31 -23.12 33.07
N GLY A 505 -27.53 -22.68 34.06
CA GLY A 505 -27.30 -23.37 35.33
C GLY A 505 -26.06 -24.28 35.29
N LEU A 506 -25.44 -24.48 36.46
CA LEU A 506 -24.14 -25.15 36.61
C LEU A 506 -24.12 -26.63 36.18
N GLY A 507 -25.29 -27.24 35.95
CA GLY A 507 -25.42 -28.62 35.48
C GLY A 507 -25.67 -28.75 33.98
N ALA A 508 -25.71 -27.64 33.24
CA ALA A 508 -25.97 -27.64 31.80
C ALA A 508 -24.87 -28.42 31.05
N GLY A 509 -25.29 -29.37 30.23
CA GLY A 509 -24.40 -30.18 29.40
C GLY A 509 -24.30 -29.67 27.96
N PRO A 510 -23.60 -30.43 27.11
CA PRO A 510 -23.41 -30.07 25.70
C PRO A 510 -24.71 -29.82 24.93
N ALA A 511 -25.78 -30.58 25.22
CA ALA A 511 -27.05 -30.46 24.53
C ALA A 511 -27.76 -29.13 24.84
N GLU A 512 -27.74 -28.70 26.10
CA GLU A 512 -28.34 -27.44 26.53
C GLU A 512 -27.61 -26.23 25.91
N TYR A 513 -26.27 -26.27 25.88
CA TYR A 513 -25.47 -25.26 25.20
C TYR A 513 -25.74 -25.20 23.70
N GLY A 514 -25.74 -26.36 23.03
CA GLY A 514 -26.05 -26.45 21.59
C GLY A 514 -27.44 -25.89 21.25
N GLN A 515 -28.46 -26.20 22.06
CA GLN A 515 -29.82 -25.66 21.86
C GLN A 515 -29.89 -24.15 22.09
N ALA A 516 -29.25 -23.64 23.14
CA ALA A 516 -29.23 -22.21 23.44
C ALA A 516 -28.53 -21.40 22.34
N VAL A 517 -27.38 -21.89 21.85
CA VAL A 517 -26.66 -21.24 20.75
C VAL A 517 -27.45 -21.32 19.45
N ALA A 518 -28.05 -22.47 19.13
CA ALA A 518 -28.90 -22.61 17.95
C ALA A 518 -30.10 -21.63 17.98
N ALA A 519 -30.72 -21.45 19.15
CA ALA A 519 -31.79 -20.48 19.33
C ALA A 519 -31.30 -19.03 19.16
N GLY A 520 -30.11 -18.71 19.68
CA GLY A 520 -29.50 -17.38 19.53
C GLY A 520 -29.14 -17.07 18.07
N VAL A 521 -28.53 -18.02 17.35
CA VAL A 521 -28.15 -17.87 15.94
C VAL A 521 -29.37 -17.76 15.02
N ALA A 522 -30.47 -18.45 15.34
CA ALA A 522 -31.71 -18.39 14.57
C ALA A 522 -32.58 -17.16 14.88
N ASN A 523 -32.19 -16.32 15.84
CA ASN A 523 -32.98 -15.17 16.26
C ASN A 523 -32.57 -13.91 15.47
N ASP A 524 -33.47 -13.41 14.63
CA ASP A 524 -33.28 -12.16 13.87
C ASP A 524 -33.08 -10.91 14.76
N ASP A 525 -33.38 -11.02 16.06
CA ASP A 525 -33.12 -10.00 17.06
C ASP A 525 -31.72 -10.06 17.71
N VAL A 526 -30.87 -10.98 17.27
CA VAL A 526 -29.52 -11.20 17.79
C VAL A 526 -28.51 -11.02 16.67
N ASP A 527 -27.59 -10.07 16.84
CA ASP A 527 -26.51 -9.80 15.88
C ASP A 527 -25.24 -10.60 16.21
N ALA A 528 -25.04 -10.96 17.49
CA ALA A 528 -23.95 -11.81 17.95
C ALA A 528 -24.32 -12.66 19.18
N VAL A 529 -23.70 -13.83 19.32
CA VAL A 529 -23.85 -14.74 20.47
C VAL A 529 -22.50 -14.87 21.18
N LEU A 530 -22.47 -14.63 22.49
CA LEU A 530 -21.31 -14.82 23.35
C LEU A 530 -21.61 -15.93 24.38
N VAL A 531 -20.84 -17.02 24.31
CA VAL A 531 -20.96 -18.14 25.23
C VAL A 531 -19.87 -18.07 26.30
N VAL A 532 -20.26 -18.14 27.57
CA VAL A 532 -19.36 -18.16 28.72
C VAL A 532 -19.53 -19.48 29.47
N TYR A 533 -18.44 -20.21 29.66
CA TYR A 533 -18.43 -21.48 30.35
C TYR A 533 -17.39 -21.46 31.48
N THR A 534 -17.84 -21.41 32.73
CA THR A 534 -16.97 -21.40 33.92
C THR A 534 -17.16 -22.63 34.82
N ALA A 535 -17.80 -23.68 34.30
CA ALA A 535 -18.43 -24.69 35.15
C ALA A 535 -17.41 -25.44 36.03
N PRO A 536 -17.54 -25.35 37.37
CA PRO A 536 -16.56 -25.93 38.30
C PRO A 536 -16.77 -27.42 38.58
N LEU A 537 -17.93 -27.99 38.21
CA LEU A 537 -18.34 -29.36 38.58
C LEU A 537 -18.46 -30.24 37.32
N ALA A 538 -17.74 -31.38 37.31
CA ALA A 538 -17.70 -32.34 36.21
C ALA A 538 -17.47 -31.69 34.81
N PRO A 539 -16.38 -30.92 34.64
CA PRO A 539 -16.19 -30.11 33.45
C PRO A 539 -16.05 -31.00 32.20
N ARG A 540 -16.93 -30.79 31.22
CA ARG A 540 -16.84 -31.39 29.87
C ARG A 540 -16.67 -30.28 28.82
N PRO A 541 -15.65 -29.40 28.98
CA PRO A 541 -15.53 -28.19 28.18
C PRO A 541 -15.31 -28.50 26.69
N THR A 542 -14.62 -29.60 26.37
CA THR A 542 -14.43 -30.06 24.99
C THR A 542 -15.74 -30.51 24.34
N GLU A 543 -16.55 -31.32 25.02
CA GLU A 543 -17.86 -31.76 24.49
C GLU A 543 -18.81 -30.56 24.30
N VAL A 544 -18.78 -29.59 25.22
CA VAL A 544 -19.57 -28.35 25.10
C VAL A 544 -19.09 -27.51 23.92
N ALA A 545 -17.77 -27.33 23.76
CA ALA A 545 -17.19 -26.62 22.63
C ALA A 545 -17.56 -27.26 21.28
N GLU A 546 -17.51 -28.60 21.19
CA GLU A 546 -17.94 -29.35 20.00
C GLU A 546 -19.43 -29.16 19.69
N ALA A 547 -20.29 -29.20 20.71
CA ALA A 547 -21.73 -28.98 20.54
C ALA A 547 -22.05 -27.55 20.08
N ILE A 548 -21.33 -26.54 20.57
CA ILE A 548 -21.45 -25.14 20.12
C ILE A 548 -20.98 -25.01 18.66
N ALA A 549 -19.81 -25.56 18.33
CA ALA A 549 -19.25 -25.50 16.98
C ALA A 549 -20.18 -26.14 15.94
N ALA A 550 -20.83 -27.26 16.29
CA ALA A 550 -21.77 -27.97 15.42
C ALA A 550 -22.98 -27.13 14.97
N VAL A 551 -23.42 -26.16 15.78
CA VAL A 551 -24.58 -25.31 15.48
C VAL A 551 -24.22 -23.91 15.01
N ALA A 552 -22.99 -23.45 15.24
CA ALA A 552 -22.55 -22.11 14.89
C ALA A 552 -22.10 -21.94 13.42
N GLY A 553 -21.74 -23.01 12.72
CA GLY A 553 -21.09 -22.95 11.40
C GLY A 553 -21.93 -22.46 10.21
N GLY A 554 -23.26 -22.34 10.36
CA GLY A 554 -24.18 -22.14 9.22
C GLY A 554 -24.73 -20.71 9.00
N GLY A 555 -24.48 -19.77 9.93
CA GLY A 555 -25.20 -18.49 9.98
C GLY A 555 -24.38 -17.24 9.61
N ALA A 556 -25.08 -16.11 9.49
CA ALA A 556 -24.50 -14.76 9.39
C ALA A 556 -24.21 -14.13 10.77
N THR A 557 -24.67 -14.77 11.85
CA THR A 557 -24.50 -14.33 13.23
C THR A 557 -23.08 -14.60 13.72
N THR A 558 -22.44 -13.61 14.31
CA THR A 558 -21.13 -13.74 14.96
C THR A 558 -21.26 -14.59 16.22
N VAL A 559 -20.43 -15.62 16.38
CA VAL A 559 -20.41 -16.46 17.59
C VAL A 559 -19.02 -16.42 18.23
N VAL A 560 -18.99 -16.12 19.53
CA VAL A 560 -17.78 -16.02 20.35
C VAL A 560 -17.90 -16.92 21.57
N THR A 561 -16.81 -17.54 21.98
CA THR A 561 -16.78 -18.36 23.20
C THR A 561 -15.73 -17.86 24.19
N SER A 562 -15.97 -18.11 25.47
CA SER A 562 -15.00 -17.95 26.54
C SER A 562 -15.11 -19.12 27.50
N PHE A 563 -13.98 -19.78 27.74
CA PHE A 563 -13.85 -20.96 28.62
C PHE A 563 -12.75 -20.72 29.67
N PRO A 564 -12.95 -19.79 30.62
CA PRO A 564 -11.89 -19.36 31.54
C PRO A 564 -11.38 -20.53 32.39
N GLY A 565 -10.07 -20.70 32.48
CA GLY A 565 -9.45 -21.72 33.33
C GLY A 565 -9.67 -23.17 32.87
N HIS A 566 -10.14 -23.37 31.63
CA HIS A 566 -10.27 -24.67 31.02
C HIS A 566 -9.28 -24.81 29.86
N ALA A 567 -8.67 -25.99 29.70
CA ALA A 567 -7.74 -26.27 28.60
C ALA A 567 -8.47 -26.48 27.26
N VAL A 568 -9.12 -25.43 26.76
CA VAL A 568 -9.80 -25.39 25.46
C VAL A 568 -8.95 -24.56 24.50
N ALA A 569 -8.75 -25.05 23.29
CA ALA A 569 -7.97 -24.33 22.29
C ALA A 569 -8.59 -22.93 22.03
N GLY A 570 -7.75 -21.91 21.85
CA GLY A 570 -8.19 -20.55 21.47
C GLY A 570 -8.93 -20.50 20.12
N ARG A 571 -8.88 -21.57 19.33
CA ARG A 571 -9.52 -21.70 18.03
C ARG A 571 -10.33 -22.99 18.02
N LEU A 572 -11.66 -22.89 17.90
CA LEU A 572 -12.54 -24.05 17.68
C LEU A 572 -12.87 -24.15 16.19
N PRO A 573 -12.36 -25.16 15.46
CA PRO A 573 -12.49 -25.22 14.01
C PRO A 573 -13.95 -25.37 13.55
N LEU A 574 -14.31 -24.65 12.48
CA LEU A 574 -15.55 -24.80 11.72
C LEU A 574 -15.22 -25.28 10.29
N GLU A 575 -16.22 -25.37 9.41
CA GLU A 575 -15.97 -25.66 7.99
C GLU A 575 -15.12 -24.57 7.31
N GLY A 576 -14.12 -25.01 6.52
CA GLY A 576 -13.21 -24.12 5.79
C GLY A 576 -12.17 -23.47 6.71
N GLU A 577 -11.87 -22.19 6.46
CA GLU A 577 -10.91 -21.42 7.27
C GLU A 577 -11.54 -20.75 8.51
N ARG A 578 -12.88 -20.83 8.64
CA ARG A 578 -13.63 -20.26 9.78
C ARG A 578 -13.39 -21.02 11.07
N ALA A 579 -13.55 -20.32 12.19
CA ALA A 579 -13.43 -20.89 13.53
C ALA A 579 -14.23 -20.06 14.53
N LEU A 580 -14.56 -20.62 15.69
CA LEU A 580 -15.01 -19.83 16.82
C LEU A 580 -13.78 -19.33 17.59
N PRO A 581 -13.65 -18.01 17.79
CA PRO A 581 -12.64 -17.49 18.69
C PRO A 581 -13.01 -17.85 20.13
N ASN A 582 -12.06 -18.43 20.84
CA ASN A 582 -12.15 -18.72 22.25
C ASN A 582 -11.19 -17.82 23.06
N TYR A 583 -11.71 -17.21 24.11
CA TYR A 583 -11.00 -16.30 25.01
C TYR A 583 -10.95 -16.84 26.45
N GLU A 584 -9.93 -16.44 27.20
CA GLU A 584 -9.74 -16.76 28.63
C GLU A 584 -10.38 -15.70 29.54
#